data_AF-A0A3P6DZ37-F1
#
_entry.id   AF-A0A3P6DZ37-F1
#
_cell.length_a   1.000
_cell.length_b   1.000
_cell.length_c   1.000
_cell.angle_alpha   90.00
_cell.angle_beta   90.00
_cell.angle_gamma   90.00
#
_symmetry.space_group_name_H-M   'P 1'
#
loop_
_entity.id
_entity.type
_entity.pdbx_description
1 polymer ?
#
loop_
_entity_poly.entity_id
_entity_poly.type
_entity_poly.pdbx_seq_one_letter_code
_entity_poly.pdbx_strand_id
1 'polypeptide(L)'
;MRKPKSKKKVLVEDEETPPQYEVGDPSPPDLRLPPRLFATDRFPTRRHNIYSSPDLLPFIRNVLRDTPEFETIRRSCFGKLFDLPARQCPVSCKLIHAFLTRQLVCLPKNTLLSAFGGFPFRYGLEEFGTVTGLPCGSYPERYNPKTAKAIVAGKDRVWKRLFGKKKFVTIADLCRMLETDKDMDGWKKIRIALIIIVDGVLIAHKQEARPTPRYVRMVENLKTFLAFPWGRESFLKTISCMKPPSFVPKKCEDHVATLVKTLKQ
;
A
#
# COMPACT_ATOMS: atom_id res chain seq x y z
N MET A 1 -60.43 33.46 30.98
CA MET A 1 -59.66 33.75 32.20
C MET A 1 -58.44 32.83 32.26
N ARG A 2 -57.23 33.38 32.03
CA ARG A 2 -55.95 32.64 32.03
C ARG A 2 -55.29 32.79 33.40
N LYS A 3 -54.95 31.67 34.06
CA LYS A 3 -54.12 31.67 35.28
C LYS A 3 -52.63 31.77 34.91
N PRO A 4 -51.79 32.43 35.71
CA PRO A 4 -50.39 32.71 35.35
C PRO A 4 -49.46 31.54 35.73
N LYS A 5 -48.41 31.35 34.91
CA LYS A 5 -47.31 30.41 35.17
C LYS A 5 -46.32 31.03 36.15
N SER A 6 -46.10 30.36 37.29
CA SER A 6 -45.02 30.64 38.23
C SER A 6 -43.67 30.18 37.66
N LYS A 7 -42.65 31.03 37.79
CA LYS A 7 -41.26 30.81 37.37
C LYS A 7 -40.60 29.78 38.30
N LYS A 8 -40.06 28.70 37.75
CA LYS A 8 -39.17 27.76 38.48
C LYS A 8 -37.73 28.27 38.38
N LYS A 9 -37.09 28.51 39.53
CA LYS A 9 -35.66 28.82 39.67
C LYS A 9 -34.84 27.63 39.13
N VAL A 10 -33.84 27.92 38.30
CA VAL A 10 -32.76 26.99 37.94
C VAL A 10 -31.73 27.09 39.06
N LEU A 11 -31.54 26.02 39.83
CA LEU A 11 -30.33 25.85 40.64
C LEU A 11 -29.22 25.41 39.69
N VAL A 12 -28.10 26.13 39.76
CA VAL A 12 -26.82 25.73 39.19
C VAL A 12 -26.26 24.69 40.15
N GLU A 13 -26.09 23.44 39.69
CA GLU A 13 -25.32 22.43 40.40
C GLU A 13 -23.88 22.47 39.85
N ASP A 14 -22.93 22.47 40.78
CA ASP A 14 -21.50 22.63 40.58
C ASP A 14 -20.92 21.54 39.66
N GLU A 15 -20.04 21.94 38.73
CA GLU A 15 -19.20 21.01 37.99
C GLU A 15 -18.20 20.34 38.95
N GLU A 16 -18.51 19.14 39.42
CA GLU A 16 -17.52 18.28 40.06
C GLU A 16 -16.54 17.73 39.01
N THR A 17 -15.30 18.22 39.07
CA THR A 17 -14.13 17.76 38.32
C THR A 17 -13.92 16.24 38.49
N PRO A 18 -13.65 15.47 37.42
CA PRO A 18 -13.44 14.01 37.54
C PRO A 18 -12.11 13.69 38.25
N PRO A 19 -12.03 12.56 38.97
CA PRO A 19 -10.84 12.17 39.71
C PRO A 19 -9.67 11.84 38.78
N GLN A 20 -8.50 12.37 39.14
CA GLN A 20 -7.22 12.06 38.51
C GLN A 20 -6.80 10.63 38.90
N TYR A 21 -6.70 9.76 37.90
CA TYR A 21 -6.00 8.47 38.05
C TYR A 21 -4.54 8.68 37.64
N GLU A 22 -3.61 8.45 38.55
CA GLU A 22 -2.17 8.39 38.24
C GLU A 22 -1.89 7.15 37.37
N VAL A 23 -2.07 7.30 36.07
CA VAL A 23 -1.37 6.51 35.07
C VAL A 23 0.03 7.10 35.00
N GLY A 24 1.06 6.29 35.22
CA GLY A 24 2.46 6.71 35.10
C GLY A 24 2.63 7.63 33.90
N ASP A 25 3.08 8.85 34.19
CA ASP A 25 2.89 10.02 33.34
C ASP A 25 3.28 9.71 31.89
N PRO A 26 2.35 9.68 30.93
CA PRO A 26 2.73 9.57 29.53
C PRO A 26 3.52 10.83 29.24
N SER A 27 4.83 10.68 28.97
CA SER A 27 5.72 11.77 28.57
C SER A 27 4.94 12.82 27.78
N PRO A 28 4.92 14.10 28.20
CA PRO A 28 4.02 15.09 27.64
C PRO A 28 4.11 15.06 26.11
N PRO A 29 2.98 15.14 25.39
CA PRO A 29 2.99 15.08 23.94
C PRO A 29 3.98 16.11 23.42
N ASP A 30 4.98 15.66 22.66
CA ASP A 30 6.00 16.54 22.11
C ASP A 30 5.31 17.56 21.19
N LEU A 31 5.09 18.77 21.72
CA LEU A 31 4.34 19.84 21.05
C LEU A 31 5.01 20.32 19.75
N ARG A 32 6.25 19.87 19.49
CA ARG A 32 6.99 20.16 18.25
C ARG A 32 6.55 19.28 17.09
N LEU A 33 5.82 18.19 17.35
CA LEU A 33 5.37 17.25 16.33
C LEU A 33 3.83 17.24 16.24
N PRO A 34 3.27 17.01 15.03
CA PRO A 34 1.85 16.69 14.90
C PRO A 34 1.45 15.50 15.78
N PRO A 35 0.16 15.38 16.15
CA PRO A 35 -0.32 14.24 16.94
C PRO A 35 0.04 12.90 16.31
N ARG A 36 0.38 11.90 17.14
CA ARG A 36 0.63 10.54 16.65
C ARG A 36 -0.69 9.85 16.28
N LEU A 37 -0.64 9.02 15.25
CA LEU A 37 -1.75 8.17 14.83
C LEU A 37 -2.07 7.11 15.88
N PHE A 38 -1.05 6.58 16.54
CA PHE A 38 -1.18 5.65 17.67
C PHE A 38 -0.69 6.36 18.94
N ALA A 39 -1.40 6.15 20.04
CA ALA A 39 -0.93 6.58 21.35
C ALA A 39 0.39 5.89 21.71
N THR A 40 1.17 6.52 22.60
CA THR A 40 2.41 5.93 23.12
C THR A 40 2.13 4.53 23.67
N ASP A 41 3.02 3.58 23.35
CA ASP A 41 2.92 2.16 23.73
C ASP A 41 1.67 1.41 23.23
N ARG A 42 0.96 1.98 22.24
CA ARG A 42 -0.13 1.30 21.53
C ARG A 42 0.33 0.95 20.12
N PHE A 43 0.22 -0.33 19.77
CA PHE A 43 0.72 -0.86 18.50
C PHE A 43 -0.37 -1.67 17.79
N PRO A 44 -0.40 -1.69 16.44
CA PRO A 44 -1.24 -2.62 15.69
C PRO A 44 -0.90 -4.06 16.07
N THR A 45 -1.92 -4.84 16.43
CA THR A 45 -1.77 -6.27 16.76
C THR A 45 -1.71 -7.17 15.53
N ARG A 46 -2.15 -6.68 14.36
CA ARG A 46 -2.13 -7.45 13.12
C ARG A 46 -0.73 -7.41 12.49
N ARG A 47 -0.28 -8.58 12.02
CA ARG A 47 0.98 -8.71 11.29
C ARG A 47 0.93 -7.96 9.96
N HIS A 48 2.02 -7.28 9.63
CA HIS A 48 2.23 -6.71 8.30
C HIS A 48 2.97 -7.75 7.45
N ASN A 49 2.29 -8.26 6.42
CA ASN A 49 2.87 -9.21 5.48
C ASN A 49 3.38 -8.46 4.24
N ILE A 50 4.55 -8.85 3.76
CA ILE A 50 5.16 -8.31 2.55
C ILE A 50 5.09 -9.39 1.49
N TYR A 51 4.36 -9.10 0.42
CA TYR A 51 4.14 -10.05 -0.69
C TYR A 51 4.94 -9.69 -1.94
N SER A 52 5.54 -8.50 -1.99
CA SER A 52 6.50 -8.14 -3.03
C SER A 52 7.68 -9.10 -2.97
N SER A 53 8.06 -9.66 -4.13
CA SER A 53 9.21 -10.54 -4.27
C SER A 53 10.25 -9.92 -5.20
N PRO A 54 11.19 -9.10 -4.67
CA PRO A 54 12.28 -8.52 -5.47
C PRO A 54 13.17 -9.57 -6.15
N ASP A 55 13.21 -10.81 -5.63
CA ASP A 55 13.94 -11.94 -6.20
C ASP A 55 13.44 -12.35 -7.60
N LEU A 56 12.25 -11.89 -8.00
CA LEU A 56 11.77 -12.05 -9.36
C LEU A 56 12.61 -11.25 -10.38
N LEU A 57 13.27 -10.17 -9.98
CA LEU A 57 14.14 -9.38 -10.86
C LEU A 57 15.41 -10.14 -11.28
N PRO A 58 16.24 -10.69 -10.36
CA PRO A 58 17.38 -11.51 -10.75
C PRO A 58 16.94 -12.78 -11.51
N PHE A 59 15.78 -13.35 -11.17
CA PHE A 59 15.18 -14.45 -11.94
C PHE A 59 14.94 -14.05 -13.41
N ILE A 60 14.23 -12.94 -13.66
CA ILE A 60 13.95 -12.44 -15.02
C ILE A 60 15.26 -12.17 -15.78
N ARG A 61 16.23 -11.53 -15.12
CA ARG A 61 17.56 -11.26 -15.71
C ARG A 61 18.28 -12.55 -16.12
N ASN A 62 18.11 -13.63 -15.37
CA ASN A 62 18.74 -14.90 -15.68
C ASN A 62 18.03 -15.62 -16.83
N VAL A 63 16.70 -15.73 -16.77
CA VAL A 63 15.92 -16.48 -17.77
C VAL A 63 15.89 -15.80 -19.13
N LEU A 64 15.91 -14.46 -19.15
CA LEU A 64 15.94 -13.66 -20.39
C LEU A 64 17.34 -13.13 -20.71
N ARG A 65 18.38 -13.76 -20.18
CA ARG A 65 19.76 -13.33 -20.44
C ARG A 65 20.02 -13.32 -21.96
N ASP A 66 20.67 -12.25 -22.43
CA ASP A 66 21.11 -12.06 -23.82
C ASP A 66 19.96 -12.07 -24.86
N THR A 67 18.72 -11.81 -24.44
CA THR A 67 17.57 -11.70 -25.37
C THR A 67 17.20 -10.24 -25.66
N PRO A 68 16.66 -9.93 -26.86
CA PRO A 68 16.19 -8.58 -27.18
C PRO A 68 15.04 -8.11 -26.29
N GLU A 69 14.24 -9.04 -25.74
CA GLU A 69 13.19 -8.71 -24.79
C GLU A 69 13.77 -8.15 -23.48
N PHE A 70 14.85 -8.75 -22.95
CA PHE A 70 15.49 -8.24 -21.76
C PHE A 70 16.16 -6.88 -22.01
N GLU A 71 16.83 -6.70 -23.15
CA GLU A 71 17.38 -5.40 -23.55
C GLU A 71 16.30 -4.31 -23.60
N THR A 72 15.13 -4.66 -24.14
CA THR A 72 13.97 -3.75 -24.16
C THR A 72 13.53 -3.38 -22.75
N ILE A 73 13.44 -4.35 -21.83
CA ILE A 73 13.10 -4.11 -20.43
C ILE A 73 14.18 -3.27 -19.73
N ARG A 74 15.45 -3.57 -19.97
CA ARG A 74 16.61 -2.89 -19.35
C ARG A 74 16.71 -1.42 -19.76
N ARG A 75 16.34 -1.10 -21.00
CA ARG A 75 16.28 0.28 -21.55
C ARG A 75 14.97 1.01 -21.22
N SER A 76 14.00 0.33 -20.62
CA SER A 76 12.71 0.91 -20.25
C SER A 76 12.73 1.56 -18.87
N CYS A 77 11.57 2.07 -18.43
CA CYS A 77 11.38 2.62 -17.09
C CYS A 77 11.66 1.63 -15.95
N PHE A 78 11.64 0.32 -16.22
CA PHE A 78 11.95 -0.71 -15.24
C PHE A 78 13.45 -0.98 -15.09
N GLY A 79 14.31 -0.41 -15.97
CA GLY A 79 15.73 -0.72 -16.00
C GLY A 79 16.44 -0.51 -14.67
N LYS A 80 16.16 0.61 -13.98
CA LYS A 80 16.74 0.94 -12.68
C LYS A 80 16.40 -0.05 -11.57
N LEU A 81 15.29 -0.81 -11.70
CA LEU A 81 14.95 -1.85 -10.72
C LEU A 81 16.00 -2.96 -10.66
N PHE A 82 16.67 -3.25 -11.79
CA PHE A 82 17.72 -4.27 -11.85
C PHE A 82 19.07 -3.79 -11.29
N ASP A 83 19.19 -2.49 -11.02
CA ASP A 83 20.36 -1.87 -10.40
C ASP A 83 20.20 -1.76 -8.87
N LEU A 84 18.98 -1.97 -8.36
CA LEU A 84 18.75 -2.07 -6.91
C LEU A 84 19.51 -3.29 -6.38
N PRO A 85 20.31 -3.16 -5.31
CA PRO A 85 21.05 -4.27 -4.76
C PRO A 85 20.09 -5.12 -3.92
N ALA A 86 19.15 -5.83 -4.56
CA ALA A 86 18.07 -6.56 -3.90
C ALA A 86 18.57 -7.54 -2.83
N ARG A 87 19.73 -8.16 -3.05
CA ARG A 87 20.41 -9.04 -2.07
C ARG A 87 21.05 -8.30 -0.89
N GLN A 88 21.34 -7.01 -1.03
CA GLN A 88 21.95 -6.16 0.00
C GLN A 88 20.93 -5.24 0.68
N CYS A 89 19.67 -5.23 0.22
CA CYS A 89 18.56 -4.51 0.83
C CYS A 89 17.59 -5.48 1.54
N PRO A 90 18.02 -6.19 2.60
CA PRO A 90 17.12 -7.07 3.32
C PRO A 90 15.96 -6.26 3.91
N VAL A 91 14.76 -6.79 3.77
CA VAL A 91 13.55 -6.12 4.24
C VAL A 91 13.45 -6.26 5.76
N SER A 92 13.66 -5.16 6.49
CA SER A 92 13.49 -5.15 7.95
C SER A 92 12.03 -4.84 8.31
N CYS A 93 11.24 -5.89 8.50
CA CYS A 93 9.86 -5.75 8.99
C CYS A 93 9.79 -5.06 10.36
N LYS A 94 10.82 -5.20 11.20
CA LYS A 94 10.92 -4.51 12.50
C LYS A 94 11.03 -3.00 12.30
N LEU A 95 11.89 -2.56 11.37
CA LEU A 95 12.07 -1.15 11.07
C LEU A 95 10.82 -0.55 10.42
N ILE A 96 10.24 -1.25 9.44
CA ILE A 96 8.98 -0.84 8.81
C ILE A 96 7.89 -0.70 9.89
N HIS A 97 7.72 -1.71 10.75
CA HIS A 97 6.75 -1.64 11.84
C HIS A 97 7.01 -0.45 12.77
N ALA A 98 8.27 -0.19 13.13
CA ALA A 98 8.66 0.94 13.99
C ALA A 98 8.30 2.31 13.37
N PHE A 99 8.43 2.46 12.05
CA PHE A 99 7.98 3.66 11.34
C PHE A 99 6.45 3.73 11.29
N LEU A 100 5.76 2.63 11.03
CA LEU A 100 4.31 2.60 10.92
C LEU A 100 3.61 2.90 12.25
N THR A 101 4.17 2.46 13.38
CA THR A 101 3.61 2.71 14.71
C THR A 101 3.85 4.12 15.23
N ARG A 102 4.91 4.77 14.75
CA ARG A 102 5.24 6.17 15.09
C ARG A 102 4.71 7.17 14.09
N GLN A 103 3.70 6.79 13.29
CA GLN A 103 3.09 7.67 12.30
C GLN A 103 2.49 8.92 12.97
N LEU A 104 2.67 10.06 12.31
CA LEU A 104 2.13 11.36 12.67
C LEU A 104 0.92 11.66 11.77
N VAL A 105 -0.13 12.21 12.36
CA VAL A 105 -1.33 12.66 11.66
C VAL A 105 -0.93 13.87 10.80
N CYS A 106 -0.97 13.71 9.48
CA CYS A 106 -0.52 14.74 8.55
C CYS A 106 -1.37 14.81 7.28
N LEU A 107 -1.40 16.01 6.72
CA LEU A 107 -1.68 16.26 5.30
C LEU A 107 -0.33 16.45 4.61
N PRO A 108 -0.15 15.99 3.35
CA PRO A 108 -1.17 15.44 2.44
C PRO A 108 -1.44 13.93 2.60
N LYS A 109 -2.59 13.50 2.09
CA LYS A 109 -3.13 12.13 2.25
C LYS A 109 -2.16 11.01 1.85
N ASN A 110 -1.35 11.24 0.81
CA ASN A 110 -0.45 10.22 0.25
C ASN A 110 1.01 10.40 0.70
N THR A 111 1.24 10.85 1.93
CA THR A 111 2.58 10.97 2.54
C THR A 111 2.59 10.28 3.88
N LEU A 112 3.61 9.46 4.17
CA LEU A 112 3.86 8.94 5.51
C LEU A 112 4.79 9.90 6.24
N LEU A 113 4.41 10.26 7.45
CA LEU A 113 5.25 11.02 8.36
C LEU A 113 5.37 10.20 9.63
N SER A 114 6.59 9.96 10.11
CA SER A 114 6.85 9.16 11.31
C SER A 114 7.82 9.87 12.23
N ALA A 115 7.60 9.82 13.54
CA ALA A 115 8.58 10.34 14.50
C ALA A 115 9.82 9.43 14.54
N PHE A 116 11.00 10.03 14.29
CA PHE A 116 12.29 9.36 14.36
C PHE A 116 13.34 10.29 14.97
N GLY A 117 13.97 9.88 16.08
CA GLY A 117 14.96 10.72 16.78
C GLY A 117 14.42 12.07 17.29
N GLY A 118 13.11 12.17 17.52
CA GLY A 118 12.45 13.44 17.89
C GLY A 118 12.09 14.34 16.69
N PHE A 119 12.39 13.93 15.46
CA PHE A 119 12.11 14.69 14.24
C PHE A 119 11.07 13.98 13.36
N PRO A 120 10.33 14.73 12.52
CA PRO A 120 9.43 14.12 11.55
C PRO A 120 10.23 13.58 10.37
N PHE A 121 10.16 12.26 10.14
CA PHE A 121 10.69 11.60 8.96
C PHE A 121 9.60 11.49 7.89
N ARG A 122 9.84 12.05 6.70
CA ARG A 122 8.89 12.05 5.58
C ARG A 122 9.21 10.94 4.60
N TYR A 123 8.17 10.24 4.15
CA TYR A 123 8.22 9.34 3.00
C TYR A 123 7.03 9.61 2.07
N GLY A 124 7.33 10.09 0.88
CA GLY A 124 6.37 10.47 -0.15
C GLY A 124 6.68 9.88 -1.52
N LEU A 125 5.94 10.36 -2.53
CA LEU A 125 6.07 9.91 -3.91
C LEU A 125 7.43 10.26 -4.52
N GLU A 126 8.03 11.36 -4.07
CA GLU A 126 9.33 11.84 -4.51
C GLU A 126 10.46 10.91 -4.07
N GLU A 127 10.50 10.54 -2.78
CA GLU A 127 11.46 9.56 -2.27
C GLU A 127 11.28 8.21 -2.96
N PHE A 128 10.03 7.77 -3.13
CA PHE A 128 9.73 6.52 -3.84
C PHE A 128 10.25 6.54 -5.28
N GLY A 129 9.99 7.60 -6.03
CA GLY A 129 10.44 7.75 -7.41
C GLY A 129 11.96 7.86 -7.52
N THR A 130 12.61 8.52 -6.57
CA THR A 130 14.06 8.67 -6.52
C THR A 130 14.75 7.32 -6.33
N VAL A 131 14.28 6.51 -5.37
CA VAL A 131 14.87 5.20 -5.08
C VAL A 131 14.57 4.19 -6.19
N THR A 132 13.33 4.11 -6.66
CA THR A 132 12.93 3.09 -7.65
C THR A 132 13.30 3.47 -9.09
N GLY A 133 13.46 4.76 -9.38
CA GLY A 133 13.64 5.27 -10.73
C GLY A 133 12.37 5.20 -11.60
N LEU A 134 11.23 4.81 -11.03
CA LEU A 134 9.99 4.64 -11.78
C LEU A 134 9.28 5.98 -12.05
N PRO A 135 8.60 6.12 -13.20
CA PRO A 135 7.85 7.33 -13.54
C PRO A 135 6.70 7.56 -12.55
N CYS A 136 6.69 8.74 -11.93
CA CYS A 136 5.72 9.17 -10.92
C CYS A 136 4.78 10.29 -11.40
N GLY A 137 4.76 10.54 -12.70
CA GLY A 137 3.91 11.57 -13.33
C GLY A 137 2.41 11.33 -13.17
N SER A 138 1.60 12.25 -13.69
CA SER A 138 0.15 12.14 -13.69
C SER A 138 -0.34 10.95 -14.51
N TYR A 139 -1.50 10.40 -14.14
CA TYR A 139 -2.13 9.36 -14.93
C TYR A 139 -2.63 9.91 -16.28
N PRO A 140 -2.67 9.07 -17.34
CA PRO A 140 -3.36 9.43 -18.57
C PRO A 140 -4.83 9.77 -18.31
N GLU A 141 -5.42 10.72 -19.05
CA GLU A 141 -6.78 11.25 -18.81
C GLU A 141 -7.87 10.18 -18.63
N ARG A 142 -7.79 9.08 -19.39
CA ARG A 142 -8.78 7.99 -19.37
C ARG A 142 -8.50 6.94 -18.29
N TYR A 143 -7.44 7.09 -17.50
CA TYR A 143 -7.05 6.16 -16.45
C TYR A 143 -7.46 6.68 -15.08
N ASN A 144 -8.38 5.96 -14.43
CA ASN A 144 -8.69 6.15 -13.03
C ASN A 144 -8.46 4.83 -12.27
N PRO A 145 -7.64 4.79 -11.20
CA PRO A 145 -7.47 3.60 -10.37
C PRO A 145 -8.77 3.10 -9.74
N LYS A 146 -9.71 4.00 -9.40
CA LYS A 146 -10.89 3.71 -8.57
C LYS A 146 -12.16 3.38 -9.36
N THR A 147 -12.29 3.87 -10.60
CA THR A 147 -13.53 3.77 -11.38
C THR A 147 -13.40 2.94 -12.66
N ALA A 148 -12.24 2.33 -12.90
CA ALA A 148 -12.07 1.50 -14.08
C ALA A 148 -12.98 0.27 -14.05
N LYS A 149 -13.65 0.01 -15.18
CA LYS A 149 -14.47 -1.19 -15.37
C LYS A 149 -13.63 -2.45 -15.10
N ALA A 150 -14.17 -3.36 -14.30
CA ALA A 150 -13.52 -4.63 -14.01
C ALA A 150 -13.31 -5.44 -15.30
N ILE A 151 -12.06 -5.84 -15.57
CA ILE A 151 -11.72 -6.73 -16.67
C ILE A 151 -11.74 -8.16 -16.13
N VAL A 152 -12.44 -9.05 -16.84
CA VAL A 152 -12.64 -10.43 -16.40
C VAL A 152 -11.58 -11.34 -17.01
N ALA A 153 -10.82 -12.02 -16.14
CA ALA A 153 -9.86 -13.05 -16.52
C ALA A 153 -10.52 -14.14 -17.39
N GLY A 154 -9.81 -14.61 -18.41
CA GLY A 154 -10.28 -15.63 -19.36
C GLY A 154 -11.31 -15.15 -20.39
N LYS A 155 -11.82 -13.91 -20.30
CA LYS A 155 -12.75 -13.33 -21.31
C LYS A 155 -12.05 -12.34 -22.24
N ASP A 156 -11.13 -11.54 -21.70
CA ASP A 156 -10.38 -10.52 -22.43
C ASP A 156 -9.50 -11.11 -23.56
N ARG A 157 -9.38 -10.39 -24.68
CA ARG A 157 -8.61 -10.83 -25.86
C ARG A 157 -7.12 -11.03 -25.55
N VAL A 158 -6.52 -10.08 -24.85
CA VAL A 158 -5.08 -10.11 -24.52
C VAL A 158 -4.81 -11.21 -23.51
N TRP A 159 -5.68 -11.34 -22.51
CA TRP A 159 -5.63 -12.45 -21.56
C TRP A 159 -5.70 -13.80 -22.28
N LYS A 160 -6.65 -13.99 -23.20
CA LYS A 160 -6.77 -15.23 -23.97
C LYS A 160 -5.55 -15.52 -24.83
N ARG A 161 -4.93 -14.49 -25.41
CA ARG A 161 -3.71 -14.65 -26.21
C ARG A 161 -2.52 -15.09 -25.35
N LEU A 162 -2.41 -14.60 -24.11
CA LEU A 162 -1.30 -14.94 -23.21
C LEU A 162 -1.53 -16.27 -22.49
N PHE A 163 -2.75 -16.54 -22.03
CA PHE A 163 -3.05 -17.60 -21.06
C PHE A 163 -4.20 -18.54 -21.49
N GLY A 164 -4.79 -18.33 -22.67
CA GLY A 164 -5.95 -19.07 -23.13
C GLY A 164 -7.21 -18.79 -22.30
N LYS A 165 -8.07 -19.80 -22.15
CA LYS A 165 -9.33 -19.68 -21.38
C LYS A 165 -9.12 -19.83 -19.86
N LYS A 166 -7.87 -19.96 -19.39
CA LYS A 166 -7.56 -20.12 -17.95
C LYS A 166 -8.02 -18.88 -17.18
N LYS A 167 -8.82 -19.09 -16.14
CA LYS A 167 -9.27 -18.00 -15.24
C LYS A 167 -8.31 -17.79 -14.07
N PHE A 168 -7.57 -18.82 -13.71
CA PHE A 168 -6.61 -18.82 -12.61
C PHE A 168 -5.22 -19.04 -13.19
N VAL A 169 -4.37 -18.03 -13.01
CA VAL A 169 -2.97 -18.00 -13.41
C VAL A 169 -2.23 -17.27 -12.29
N THR A 170 -1.11 -17.81 -11.85
CA THR A 170 -0.27 -17.22 -10.80
C THR A 170 1.01 -16.62 -11.39
N ILE A 171 1.68 -15.75 -10.65
CA ILE A 171 3.02 -15.28 -11.03
C ILE A 171 4.03 -16.44 -11.07
N ALA A 172 3.86 -17.45 -10.21
CA ALA A 172 4.68 -18.66 -10.26
C ALA A 172 4.48 -19.45 -11.56
N ASP A 173 3.24 -19.56 -12.07
CA ASP A 173 2.98 -20.17 -13.37
C ASP A 173 3.67 -19.40 -14.50
N LEU A 174 3.67 -18.06 -14.43
CA LEU A 174 4.36 -17.22 -15.40
C LEU A 174 5.88 -17.40 -15.38
N CYS A 175 6.47 -17.53 -14.19
CA CYS A 175 7.89 -17.85 -14.05
C CYS A 175 8.22 -19.20 -14.68
N ARG A 176 7.42 -20.23 -14.37
CA ARG A 176 7.55 -21.57 -14.96
C ARG A 176 7.45 -21.51 -16.49
N MET A 177 6.49 -20.75 -17.02
CA MET A 177 6.35 -20.56 -18.47
C MET A 177 7.62 -19.98 -19.11
N LEU A 178 8.24 -18.95 -18.51
CA LEU A 178 9.49 -18.38 -19.04
C LEU A 178 10.67 -19.36 -18.93
N GLU A 179 10.72 -20.19 -17.89
CA GLU A 179 11.79 -21.16 -17.71
C GLU A 179 11.70 -22.32 -18.71
N THR A 180 10.51 -22.87 -18.91
CA THR A 180 10.32 -24.15 -19.61
C THR A 180 10.03 -24.01 -21.11
N ASP A 181 9.35 -22.94 -21.53
CA ASP A 181 8.94 -22.74 -22.92
C ASP A 181 10.04 -21.99 -23.70
N LYS A 182 10.99 -22.74 -24.27
CA LYS A 182 12.15 -22.19 -24.99
C LYS A 182 11.76 -21.54 -26.33
N ASP A 183 10.70 -22.05 -26.96
CA ASP A 183 10.20 -21.60 -28.26
C ASP A 183 9.16 -20.47 -28.14
N MET A 184 8.97 -19.93 -26.94
CA MET A 184 8.04 -18.83 -26.71
C MET A 184 8.40 -17.63 -27.59
N ASP A 185 7.41 -17.17 -28.36
CA ASP A 185 7.55 -16.00 -29.21
C ASP A 185 7.90 -14.74 -28.40
N GLY A 186 8.73 -13.86 -28.97
CA GLY A 186 9.21 -12.66 -28.30
C GLY A 186 8.07 -11.72 -27.85
N TRP A 187 6.97 -11.67 -28.60
CA TRP A 187 5.80 -10.87 -28.25
C TRP A 187 5.17 -11.33 -26.94
N LYS A 188 5.02 -12.64 -26.72
CA LYS A 188 4.50 -13.22 -25.48
C LYS A 188 5.52 -13.15 -24.35
N LYS A 189 6.79 -13.46 -24.64
CA LYS A 189 7.90 -13.50 -23.69
C LYS A 189 8.06 -12.18 -22.93
N ILE A 190 8.17 -11.05 -23.65
CA ILE A 190 8.30 -9.73 -23.00
C ILE A 190 7.07 -9.36 -22.15
N ARG A 191 5.86 -9.73 -22.60
CA ARG A 191 4.62 -9.40 -21.90
C ARG A 191 4.47 -10.15 -20.60
N ILE A 192 4.86 -11.43 -20.59
CA ILE A 192 4.90 -12.23 -19.37
C ILE A 192 5.89 -11.64 -18.38
N ALA A 193 7.10 -11.29 -18.82
CA ALA A 193 8.10 -10.67 -17.96
C ALA A 193 7.63 -9.34 -17.34
N LEU A 194 7.00 -8.47 -18.13
CA LEU A 194 6.45 -7.20 -17.65
C LEU A 194 5.32 -7.41 -16.63
N ILE A 195 4.48 -8.43 -16.81
CA ILE A 195 3.44 -8.79 -15.84
C ILE A 195 4.08 -9.29 -14.54
N ILE A 196 5.14 -10.10 -14.59
CA ILE A 196 5.87 -10.56 -13.39
C ILE A 196 6.45 -9.36 -12.63
N ILE A 197 7.07 -8.40 -13.32
CA ILE A 197 7.60 -7.18 -12.68
C ILE A 197 6.47 -6.40 -11.99
N VAL A 198 5.38 -6.12 -12.70
CA VAL A 198 4.30 -5.29 -12.16
C VAL A 198 3.54 -5.99 -11.03
N ASP A 199 3.01 -7.19 -11.28
CA ASP A 199 2.12 -7.86 -10.32
C ASP A 199 2.89 -8.68 -9.26
N GLY A 200 4.12 -9.09 -9.53
CA GLY A 200 4.97 -9.84 -8.60
C GLY A 200 5.92 -8.98 -7.75
N VAL A 201 6.36 -7.83 -8.27
CA VAL A 201 7.28 -6.93 -7.54
C VAL A 201 6.55 -5.65 -7.11
N LEU A 202 5.91 -4.92 -8.03
CA LEU A 202 5.43 -3.56 -7.73
C LEU A 202 4.08 -3.48 -7.02
N ILE A 203 3.13 -4.36 -7.35
CA ILE A 203 1.71 -4.29 -6.92
C ILE A 203 1.31 -5.53 -6.09
N ALA A 204 2.26 -6.41 -5.79
CA ALA A 204 2.02 -7.65 -5.06
C ALA A 204 1.36 -7.38 -3.70
N HIS A 205 0.14 -7.89 -3.52
CA HIS A 205 -0.70 -7.60 -2.34
C HIS A 205 -1.41 -8.84 -1.80
N LYS A 206 -1.07 -10.03 -2.31
CA LYS A 206 -1.62 -11.31 -1.88
C LYS A 206 -0.48 -12.33 -1.79
N GLN A 207 -0.61 -13.28 -0.87
CA GLN A 207 0.36 -14.36 -0.68
C GLN A 207 0.62 -15.11 -1.99
N GLU A 208 -0.46 -15.47 -2.69
CA GLU A 208 -0.35 -15.97 -4.05
C GLU A 208 -0.58 -14.80 -5.03
N ALA A 209 0.52 -14.25 -5.54
CA ALA A 209 0.47 -13.18 -6.53
C ALA A 209 -0.14 -13.69 -7.85
N ARG A 210 -1.02 -12.88 -8.46
CA ARG A 210 -1.72 -13.22 -9.69
C ARG A 210 -1.71 -12.02 -10.64
N PRO A 211 -1.66 -12.23 -11.97
CA PRO A 211 -1.77 -11.16 -12.93
C PRO A 211 -3.06 -10.37 -12.75
N THR A 212 -2.96 -9.05 -12.66
CA THR A 212 -4.13 -8.17 -12.62
C THR A 212 -4.67 -8.02 -14.05
N PRO A 213 -5.92 -8.43 -14.35
CA PRO A 213 -6.44 -8.42 -15.73
C PRO A 213 -6.35 -7.06 -16.45
N ARG A 214 -6.36 -5.96 -15.69
CA ARG A 214 -6.14 -4.61 -16.21
C ARG A 214 -4.73 -4.42 -16.76
N TYR A 215 -3.71 -4.77 -15.99
CA TYR A 215 -2.33 -4.63 -16.42
C TYR A 215 -2.00 -5.62 -17.55
N VAL A 216 -2.61 -6.82 -17.52
CA VAL A 216 -2.55 -7.77 -18.64
C VAL A 216 -3.13 -7.18 -19.94
N ARG A 217 -4.22 -6.40 -19.87
CA ARG A 217 -4.70 -5.70 -21.08
C ARG A 217 -3.71 -4.62 -21.52
N MET A 218 -3.14 -3.87 -20.59
CA MET A 218 -2.23 -2.77 -20.92
C MET A 218 -0.95 -3.22 -21.63
N VAL A 219 -0.45 -4.44 -21.38
CA VAL A 219 0.75 -4.96 -22.08
C VAL A 219 0.52 -5.21 -23.57
N GLU A 220 -0.71 -5.12 -24.08
CA GLU A 220 -0.96 -5.16 -25.52
C GLU A 220 -0.15 -4.08 -26.27
N ASN A 221 -0.15 -2.84 -25.74
CA ASN A 221 0.62 -1.72 -26.27
C ASN A 221 1.79 -1.37 -25.35
N LEU A 222 2.97 -1.92 -25.68
CA LEU A 222 4.19 -1.73 -24.89
C LEU A 222 4.61 -0.27 -24.75
N LYS A 223 4.45 0.56 -25.80
CA LYS A 223 4.80 1.98 -25.74
C LYS A 223 4.02 2.70 -24.64
N THR A 224 2.70 2.50 -24.61
CA THR A 224 1.86 3.09 -23.56
C THR A 224 2.08 2.45 -22.19
N PHE A 225 2.39 1.15 -22.15
CA PHE A 225 2.68 0.43 -20.91
C PHE A 225 3.96 0.95 -20.26
N LEU A 226 5.05 1.13 -21.02
CA LEU A 226 6.33 1.58 -20.49
C LEU A 226 6.32 3.08 -20.13
N ALA A 227 5.49 3.89 -20.79
CA ALA A 227 5.28 5.30 -20.45
C ALA A 227 4.32 5.51 -19.26
N PHE A 228 3.60 4.47 -18.83
CA PHE A 228 2.65 4.56 -17.74
C PHE A 228 3.36 4.89 -16.40
N PRO A 229 2.78 5.73 -15.51
CA PRO A 229 3.41 6.12 -14.26
C PRO A 229 3.36 4.99 -13.21
N TRP A 230 4.07 3.90 -13.45
CA TRP A 230 4.17 2.74 -12.56
C TRP A 230 4.66 3.09 -11.16
N GLY A 231 5.50 4.13 -11.05
CA GLY A 231 5.96 4.61 -9.76
C GLY A 231 4.82 5.16 -8.91
N ARG A 232 3.93 5.96 -9.52
CA ARG A 232 2.72 6.45 -8.85
C ARG A 232 1.75 5.32 -8.50
N GLU A 233 1.53 4.39 -9.42
CA GLU A 233 0.63 3.25 -9.20
C GLU A 233 1.09 2.37 -8.03
N SER A 234 2.37 2.01 -8.02
CA SER A 234 2.99 1.21 -6.95
C SER A 234 3.03 1.95 -5.62
N PHE A 235 3.38 3.24 -5.64
CA PHE A 235 3.39 4.08 -4.45
C PHE A 235 2.00 4.16 -3.79
N LEU A 236 0.95 4.44 -4.57
CA LEU A 236 -0.41 4.55 -4.02
C LEU A 236 -0.89 3.22 -3.43
N LYS A 237 -0.53 2.09 -4.06
CA LYS A 237 -0.82 0.77 -3.50
C LYS A 237 -0.10 0.56 -2.17
N THR A 238 1.20 0.85 -2.13
CA THR A 238 2.05 0.76 -0.93
C THR A 238 1.49 1.61 0.22
N ILE A 239 1.21 2.89 -0.02
CA ILE A 239 0.67 3.80 1.00
C ILE A 239 -0.70 3.34 1.50
N SER A 240 -1.57 2.82 0.62
CA SER A 240 -2.89 2.32 1.02
C SER A 240 -2.83 1.12 1.99
N CYS A 241 -1.73 0.36 1.97
CA CYS A 241 -1.50 -0.78 2.88
C CYS A 241 -0.79 -0.36 4.18
N MET A 242 -0.13 0.80 4.18
CA MET A 242 0.64 1.31 5.32
C MET A 242 -0.13 2.30 6.19
N LYS A 243 -1.16 2.95 5.63
CA LYS A 243 -2.07 3.81 6.39
C LYS A 243 -3.31 3.01 6.82
N PRO A 244 -3.86 3.26 8.02
CA PRO A 244 -5.15 2.71 8.37
C PRO A 244 -6.21 3.20 7.36
N PRO A 245 -7.25 2.39 7.10
CA PRO A 245 -8.41 2.90 6.37
C PRO A 245 -8.94 4.13 7.09
N SER A 246 -9.57 5.05 6.34
CA SER A 246 -10.26 6.19 6.94
C SER A 246 -11.08 5.72 8.13
N PHE A 247 -10.84 6.31 9.30
CA PHE A 247 -11.53 5.94 10.53
C PHE A 247 -13.03 5.97 10.28
N VAL A 248 -13.63 4.78 10.19
CA VAL A 248 -15.06 4.63 10.36
C VAL A 248 -15.22 4.42 11.85
N PRO A 249 -15.82 5.36 12.61
CA PRO A 249 -16.09 5.17 14.02
C PRO A 249 -16.93 3.90 14.17
N LYS A 250 -16.27 2.79 14.44
CA LYS A 250 -16.91 1.68 15.12
C LYS A 250 -17.01 2.12 16.56
N LYS A 251 -18.18 1.95 17.19
CA LYS A 251 -18.29 2.01 18.65
C LYS A 251 -17.19 1.12 19.21
N CYS A 252 -16.11 1.73 19.68
CA CYS A 252 -15.13 1.02 20.46
C CYS A 252 -15.82 0.84 21.80
N GLU A 253 -16.39 -0.34 22.03
CA GLU A 253 -16.95 -0.66 23.33
C GLU A 253 -15.79 -0.67 24.32
N ASP A 254 -15.70 0.41 25.09
CA ASP A 254 -14.80 0.46 26.22
C ASP A 254 -15.41 -0.41 27.32
N HIS A 255 -15.04 -1.69 27.31
CA HIS A 255 -15.52 -2.66 28.28
C HIS A 255 -15.12 -2.27 29.71
N VAL A 256 -14.05 -1.49 29.90
CA VAL A 256 -13.62 -0.99 31.21
C VAL A 256 -14.56 0.14 31.66
N ALA A 257 -14.82 1.13 30.80
CA ALA A 257 -15.80 2.17 31.12
C ALA A 257 -17.22 1.60 31.31
N THR A 258 -17.57 0.57 30.55
CA THR A 258 -18.85 -0.14 30.69
C THR A 258 -18.92 -0.86 32.04
N LEU A 259 -17.88 -1.59 32.42
CA LEU A 259 -17.79 -2.27 33.71
C LEU A 259 -17.83 -1.27 34.89
N VAL A 260 -17.10 -0.17 34.81
CA VAL A 260 -17.11 0.91 35.82
C VAL A 260 -18.52 1.50 35.98
N LYS A 261 -19.27 1.63 34.88
CA LYS A 261 -20.65 2.14 34.92
C LYS A 261 -21.63 1.13 35.51
N THR A 262 -21.42 -0.17 35.25
CA THR A 262 -22.23 -1.26 35.81
C THR A 262 -21.97 -1.47 37.30
N LEU A 263 -20.74 -1.27 37.76
CA LEU A 263 -20.33 -1.42 39.17
C LEU A 263 -20.64 -0.19 40.04
N LYS A 264 -21.15 0.91 39.46
CA LYS A 264 -21.63 2.10 40.18
C LYS A 264 -23.13 2.01 40.56
N GLN A 265 -23.71 0.81 40.58
CA GLN A 265 -24.99 0.52 41.24
C GLN A 265 -24.74 0.12 42.69
#